data_AF-A0A2U3LKF6-F1
#
_entry.id   AF-A0A2U3LKF6-F1
#
_cell.length_a   1.000
_cell.length_b   1.000
_cell.length_c   1.000
_cell.angle_alpha   90.00
_cell.angle_beta   90.00
_cell.angle_gamma   90.00
#
_symmetry.space_group_name_H-M   'P 1'
#
loop_
_entity.id
_entity.type
_entity.pdbx_description
1 polymer ?
#
loop_
_entity_poly.entity_id
_entity_poly.type
_entity_poly.pdbx_seq_one_letter_code
_entity_poly.pdbx_strand_id
1 'polypeptide(L)'
;MFVRSHDFLGMQGTSHTWRPTEMYGTGWPSNAGGRLVGSLSSLPYALAEAEQNFLIPAQTQALIWGDLVPQMILSAKIPRWWNVTASQVHWVGLHLRYGREMAAGSAFDAEQRAQFLAALALFAPPARTNQVARQLEEGNAKEALDHITPSELFSVAREVAPKRKGDTSCLLAEIQQLAENSKDVNYAAISHAFGTPKPTLTNSYEPDMMSLRTFPALMGYSSRIMAESWESNTLYWAALADELGLTPAQLNVRIPEWTQKLVEQIFASHLEDWPALLKSLRQVGDDVRKNARASAADTKAALQESPNR
;
A
#
# COMPACT_ATOMS: atom_id res chain seq x y z
N MET A 1 -4.16 -20.12 -10.96
CA MET A 1 -3.25 -21.09 -10.32
C MET A 1 -4.06 -22.27 -9.82
N PHE A 2 -3.66 -23.51 -10.14
CA PHE A 2 -4.20 -24.69 -9.48
C PHE A 2 -3.08 -25.34 -8.65
N VAL A 3 -2.89 -24.86 -7.40
CA VAL A 3 -2.23 -25.69 -6.39
C VAL A 3 -3.21 -26.81 -6.09
N ARG A 4 -2.88 -28.03 -6.50
CA ARG A 4 -3.80 -29.18 -6.41
C ARG A 4 -3.69 -29.93 -5.09
N SER A 5 -2.56 -29.80 -4.43
CA SER A 5 -2.30 -30.42 -3.12
C SER A 5 -1.25 -29.63 -2.35
N HIS A 6 -1.36 -29.71 -1.02
CA HIS A 6 -0.35 -29.23 -0.08
C HIS A 6 0.08 -30.42 0.78
N ASP A 7 1.38 -30.74 0.78
CA ASP A 7 1.95 -31.78 1.62
C ASP A 7 2.71 -31.16 2.81
N PHE A 8 2.46 -31.70 4.00
CA PHE A 8 3.08 -31.26 5.24
C PHE A 8 4.42 -31.95 5.49
N LEU A 9 4.57 -33.17 4.96
CA LEU A 9 5.79 -33.93 5.08
C LEU A 9 6.77 -33.39 4.03
N GLY A 10 7.95 -32.96 4.48
CA GLY A 10 9.05 -32.59 3.60
C GLY A 10 9.37 -33.71 2.60
N MET A 11 10.20 -33.41 1.59
CA MET A 11 10.57 -34.38 0.55
C MET A 11 10.93 -35.76 1.15
N GLN A 12 10.38 -36.83 0.58
CA GLN A 12 10.73 -38.20 0.97
C GLN A 12 12.26 -38.36 0.97
N GLY A 13 12.82 -38.80 2.10
CA GLY A 13 14.27 -38.93 2.29
C GLY A 13 14.96 -37.74 2.96
N THR A 14 14.24 -36.67 3.33
CA THR A 14 14.78 -35.56 4.14
C THR A 14 14.29 -35.60 5.58
N SER A 15 15.19 -35.36 6.53
CA SER A 15 14.94 -35.47 7.98
C SER A 15 14.26 -34.25 8.63
N HIS A 16 13.86 -33.25 7.84
CA HIS A 16 13.25 -32.02 8.36
C HIS A 16 11.76 -31.98 8.02
N THR A 17 10.93 -32.13 9.06
CA THR A 17 9.46 -32.13 8.98
C THR A 17 8.82 -30.73 9.01
N TRP A 18 9.60 -29.68 9.32
CA TRP A 18 9.12 -28.31 9.42
C TRP A 18 10.01 -27.38 8.60
N ARG A 19 9.61 -27.12 7.35
CA ARG A 19 10.28 -26.18 6.44
C ARG A 19 9.30 -25.11 5.97
N PRO A 20 9.77 -23.94 5.51
CA PRO A 20 8.96 -23.03 4.74
C PRO A 20 8.24 -23.76 3.59
N THR A 21 7.02 -23.36 3.28
CA THR A 21 6.27 -23.83 2.12
C THR A 21 6.99 -23.38 0.87
N GLU A 22 7.28 -24.32 0.00
CA GLU A 22 7.89 -24.08 -1.30
C GLU A 22 7.02 -24.68 -2.40
N MET A 23 7.09 -24.08 -3.59
CA MET A 23 6.47 -24.63 -4.78
C MET A 23 7.35 -25.72 -5.37
N TYR A 24 6.80 -26.93 -5.50
CA TYR A 24 7.51 -28.11 -5.98
C TYR A 24 6.88 -28.66 -7.26
N GLY A 25 7.70 -29.27 -8.12
CA GLY A 25 7.24 -29.99 -9.30
C GLY A 25 6.81 -29.09 -10.46
N THR A 26 7.25 -27.83 -10.48
CA THR A 26 7.08 -26.95 -11.64
C THR A 26 7.83 -27.49 -12.86
N GLY A 27 7.17 -27.53 -14.02
CA GLY A 27 7.79 -27.98 -15.27
C GLY A 27 7.91 -29.50 -15.47
N TRP A 28 7.44 -30.34 -14.54
CA TRP A 28 7.48 -31.80 -14.71
C TRP A 28 6.22 -32.33 -15.43
N PRO A 29 6.35 -33.03 -16.58
CA PRO A 29 5.21 -33.51 -17.37
C PRO A 29 4.29 -34.47 -16.61
N SER A 30 4.82 -35.22 -15.65
CA SER A 30 4.10 -36.28 -14.92
C SER A 30 3.17 -35.79 -13.82
N ASN A 31 3.27 -34.53 -13.38
CA ASN A 31 2.64 -34.09 -12.13
C ASN A 31 1.37 -33.23 -12.34
N ALA A 32 0.97 -32.98 -13.59
CA ALA A 32 -0.24 -32.22 -13.94
C ALA A 32 -0.35 -30.81 -13.28
N GLY A 33 0.77 -30.25 -12.79
CA GLY A 33 0.86 -28.96 -12.11
C GLY A 33 1.90 -28.96 -10.98
N GLY A 34 2.13 -27.78 -10.39
CA GLY A 34 2.93 -27.64 -9.17
C GLY A 34 2.15 -28.02 -7.92
N ARG A 35 2.85 -28.53 -6.91
CA ARG A 35 2.32 -28.80 -5.55
C ARG A 35 3.05 -27.92 -4.54
N LEU A 36 2.41 -27.62 -3.41
CA LEU A 36 3.08 -26.94 -2.31
C LEU A 36 3.52 -27.96 -1.26
N VAL A 37 4.71 -27.78 -0.70
CA VAL A 37 5.25 -28.67 0.34
C VAL A 37 5.84 -27.83 1.46
N GLY A 38 5.46 -28.07 2.72
CA GLY A 38 6.02 -27.39 3.90
C GLY A 38 4.97 -26.90 4.90
N SER A 39 5.34 -25.89 5.70
CA SER A 39 4.53 -25.38 6.83
C SER A 39 3.45 -24.38 6.43
N LEU A 40 2.23 -24.52 6.95
CA LEU A 40 1.14 -23.55 6.74
C LEU A 40 1.49 -22.11 7.11
N SER A 41 2.45 -21.90 8.02
CA SER A 41 2.93 -20.56 8.41
C SER A 41 3.56 -19.77 7.26
N SER A 42 3.93 -20.41 6.16
CA SER A 42 4.55 -19.77 4.98
C SER A 42 3.73 -19.94 3.71
N LEU A 43 2.61 -20.66 3.82
CA LEU A 43 1.70 -20.95 2.72
C LEU A 43 1.19 -19.68 2.01
N PRO A 44 0.77 -18.61 2.71
CA PRO A 44 0.31 -17.40 2.03
C PRO A 44 1.37 -16.82 1.10
N TYR A 45 2.62 -16.74 1.58
CA TYR A 45 3.72 -16.18 0.81
C TYR A 45 4.05 -17.04 -0.41
N ALA A 46 4.14 -18.37 -0.24
CA ALA A 46 4.40 -19.29 -1.34
C ALA A 46 3.30 -19.25 -2.42
N LEU A 47 2.04 -19.06 -2.02
CA LEU A 47 0.94 -18.86 -2.96
C LEU A 47 1.08 -17.55 -3.74
N ALA A 48 1.45 -16.47 -3.07
CA ALA A 48 1.64 -15.16 -3.69
C ALA A 48 2.84 -15.14 -4.66
N GLU A 49 3.95 -15.78 -4.29
CA GLU A 49 5.12 -15.99 -5.15
C GLU A 49 4.77 -16.79 -6.41
N ALA A 50 3.98 -17.85 -6.26
CA ALA A 50 3.59 -18.62 -7.41
C ALA A 50 2.48 -17.93 -8.24
N GLU A 51 1.65 -17.05 -7.65
CA GLU A 51 0.69 -16.18 -8.37
C GLU A 51 1.41 -15.13 -9.22
N GLN A 52 2.48 -14.53 -8.69
CA GLN A 52 3.32 -13.57 -9.40
C GLN A 52 3.81 -14.09 -10.76
N ASN A 53 4.14 -15.38 -10.86
CA ASN A 53 4.60 -15.99 -12.12
C ASN A 53 3.55 -15.98 -13.24
N PHE A 54 2.27 -15.72 -12.92
CA PHE A 54 1.19 -15.59 -13.91
C PHE A 54 0.91 -14.14 -14.31
N LEU A 55 1.53 -13.17 -13.63
CA LEU A 55 1.37 -11.76 -13.95
C LEU A 55 2.28 -11.41 -15.13
N ILE A 56 1.73 -10.69 -16.11
CA ILE A 56 2.45 -10.28 -17.32
C ILE A 56 2.89 -8.83 -17.13
N PRO A 57 4.19 -8.56 -16.94
CA PRO A 57 4.67 -7.20 -16.81
C PRO A 57 4.50 -6.44 -18.13
N ALA A 58 4.05 -5.19 -18.04
CA ALA A 58 4.00 -4.27 -19.18
C ALA A 58 5.37 -3.71 -19.54
N GLN A 59 6.36 -3.83 -18.66
CA GLN A 59 7.71 -3.29 -18.78
C GLN A 59 8.77 -4.35 -18.44
N THR A 60 10.03 -4.11 -18.80
CA THR A 60 11.14 -5.02 -18.48
C THR A 60 11.25 -5.22 -16.97
N GLN A 61 11.33 -6.48 -16.52
CA GLN A 61 11.23 -6.83 -15.10
C GLN A 61 12.34 -6.20 -14.26
N ALA A 62 11.92 -5.61 -13.13
CA ALA A 62 12.80 -5.03 -12.13
C ALA A 62 13.33 -6.10 -11.16
N LEU A 63 14.59 -5.99 -10.72
CA LEU A 63 15.20 -6.94 -9.78
C LEU A 63 14.46 -7.03 -8.42
N ILE A 64 13.65 -6.03 -8.05
CA ILE A 64 12.85 -6.02 -6.81
C ILE A 64 11.70 -7.02 -6.77
N TRP A 65 11.38 -7.64 -7.92
CA TRP A 65 10.14 -8.38 -8.09
C TRP A 65 9.99 -9.55 -7.13
N GLY A 66 11.08 -10.29 -6.84
CA GLY A 66 11.04 -11.57 -6.15
C GLY A 66 10.40 -11.52 -4.77
N ASP A 67 10.75 -10.53 -3.93
CA ASP A 67 10.20 -10.44 -2.57
C ASP A 67 9.05 -9.43 -2.41
N LEU A 68 9.06 -8.37 -3.22
CA LEU A 68 8.12 -7.26 -3.07
C LEU A 68 6.73 -7.61 -3.59
N VAL A 69 6.64 -8.24 -4.76
CA VAL A 69 5.35 -8.55 -5.38
C VAL A 69 4.53 -9.52 -4.52
N PRO A 70 5.10 -10.62 -3.98
CA PRO A 70 4.35 -11.51 -3.10
C PRO A 70 3.80 -10.74 -1.89
N GLN A 71 4.62 -9.86 -1.30
CA GLN A 71 4.19 -9.02 -0.18
C GLN A 71 3.07 -8.05 -0.56
N MET A 72 3.11 -7.44 -1.74
CA MET A 72 2.03 -6.58 -2.23
C MET A 72 0.73 -7.38 -2.43
N ILE A 73 0.79 -8.57 -3.04
CA ILE A 73 -0.36 -9.47 -3.22
C ILE A 73 -0.96 -9.86 -1.86
N LEU A 74 -0.11 -10.22 -0.89
CA LEU A 74 -0.53 -10.55 0.47
C LEU A 74 -1.24 -9.37 1.14
N SER A 75 -0.65 -8.18 1.07
CA SER A 75 -1.23 -6.97 1.66
C SER A 75 -2.61 -6.62 1.08
N ALA A 76 -2.87 -6.98 -0.17
CA ALA A 76 -4.16 -6.75 -0.82
C ALA A 76 -5.21 -7.84 -0.53
N LYS A 77 -4.81 -9.03 -0.05
CA LYS A 77 -5.72 -10.18 0.11
C LYS A 77 -5.95 -10.60 1.56
N ILE A 78 -4.98 -10.42 2.46
CA ILE A 78 -5.06 -10.86 3.85
C ILE A 78 -6.02 -9.99 4.71
N PRO A 79 -5.95 -8.65 4.70
CA PRO A 79 -6.71 -7.84 5.65
C PRO A 79 -8.23 -7.98 5.59
N ARG A 80 -8.81 -8.31 4.42
CA ARG A 80 -10.26 -8.48 4.17
C ARG A 80 -11.13 -7.38 4.82
N TRP A 81 -11.53 -6.39 4.04
CA TRP A 81 -12.26 -5.20 4.52
C TRP A 81 -13.77 -5.43 4.79
N TRP A 82 -14.18 -6.62 5.25
CA TRP A 82 -15.59 -6.93 5.55
C TRP A 82 -16.14 -6.16 6.75
N ASN A 83 -15.28 -5.91 7.74
CA ASN A 83 -15.65 -5.21 8.97
C ASN A 83 -15.26 -3.73 8.94
N VAL A 84 -14.80 -3.23 7.80
CA VAL A 84 -14.39 -1.83 7.66
C VAL A 84 -15.59 -0.95 7.40
N THR A 85 -15.66 0.17 8.11
CA THR A 85 -16.75 1.14 7.97
C THR A 85 -16.39 2.25 6.99
N ALA A 86 -17.42 2.93 6.44
CA ALA A 86 -17.21 4.09 5.59
C ALA A 86 -16.43 5.20 6.33
N SER A 87 -16.72 5.40 7.62
CA SER A 87 -16.00 6.35 8.47
C SER A 87 -14.51 6.02 8.57
N GLN A 88 -14.12 4.75 8.65
CA GLN A 88 -12.71 4.35 8.68
C GLN A 88 -11.99 4.63 7.36
N VAL A 89 -12.62 4.31 6.23
CA VAL A 89 -12.08 4.60 4.89
C VAL A 89 -11.90 6.11 4.72
N HIS A 90 -12.93 6.87 5.08
CA HIS A 90 -12.93 8.32 4.99
C HIS A 90 -11.86 8.96 5.88
N TRP A 91 -11.72 8.47 7.11
CA TRP A 91 -10.71 8.96 8.04
C TRP A 91 -9.28 8.75 7.52
N VAL A 92 -8.98 7.61 6.86
CA VAL A 92 -7.70 7.39 6.17
C VAL A 92 -7.52 8.37 5.02
N GLY A 93 -8.57 8.58 4.21
CA GLY A 93 -8.58 9.57 3.12
C GLY A 93 -8.25 10.98 3.61
N LEU A 94 -8.87 11.40 4.71
CA LEU A 94 -8.61 12.70 5.36
C LEU A 94 -7.17 12.83 5.83
N HIS A 95 -6.58 11.80 6.45
CA HIS A 95 -5.17 11.84 6.88
C HIS A 95 -4.21 12.06 5.71
N LEU A 96 -4.40 11.37 4.58
CA LEU A 96 -3.55 11.57 3.42
C LEU A 96 -3.77 12.95 2.77
N ARG A 97 -5.01 13.46 2.77
CA ARG A 97 -5.30 14.81 2.28
C ARG A 97 -4.70 15.89 3.17
N TYR A 98 -4.82 15.73 4.48
CA TYR A 98 -4.23 16.64 5.47
C TYR A 98 -2.70 16.64 5.40
N GLY A 99 -2.07 15.47 5.26
CA GLY A 99 -0.63 15.39 5.02
C GLY A 99 -0.18 16.11 3.74
N ARG A 100 -0.97 16.06 2.67
CA ARG A 100 -0.71 16.83 1.44
C ARG A 100 -0.91 18.34 1.63
N GLU A 101 -1.96 18.74 2.35
CA GLU A 101 -2.20 20.15 2.71
C GLU A 101 -1.03 20.71 3.52
N MET A 102 -0.55 19.95 4.50
CA MET A 102 0.63 20.32 5.29
C MET A 102 1.90 20.46 4.44
N ALA A 103 2.14 19.52 3.52
CA ALA A 103 3.27 19.60 2.60
C ALA A 103 3.16 20.85 1.70
N ALA A 104 1.96 21.17 1.22
CA ALA A 104 1.72 22.39 0.44
C ALA A 104 1.91 23.66 1.28
N GLY A 105 1.38 23.72 2.50
CA GLY A 105 1.56 24.85 3.42
C GLY A 105 3.03 25.09 3.80
N SER A 106 3.80 24.00 3.94
CA SER A 106 5.24 24.04 4.21
C SER A 106 6.07 24.70 3.11
N ALA A 107 5.54 24.81 1.89
CA ALA A 107 6.21 25.56 0.83
C ALA A 107 6.19 27.08 1.08
N PHE A 108 5.20 27.58 1.83
CA PHE A 108 4.96 29.00 2.05
C PHE A 108 5.32 29.47 3.46
N ASP A 109 5.26 28.58 4.45
CA ASP A 109 5.48 28.91 5.85
C ASP A 109 6.67 28.11 6.41
N ALA A 110 7.72 28.82 6.84
CA ALA A 110 8.94 28.23 7.37
C ALA A 110 8.74 27.50 8.70
N GLU A 111 7.82 27.94 9.56
CA GLU A 111 7.51 27.27 10.81
C GLU A 111 6.79 25.94 10.54
N GLN A 112 5.82 25.96 9.63
CA GLN A 112 5.13 24.74 9.21
C GLN A 112 6.08 23.77 8.52
N ARG A 113 7.01 24.28 7.70
CA ARG A 113 8.06 23.47 7.09
C ARG A 113 8.93 22.78 8.12
N ALA A 114 9.37 23.49 9.16
CA ALA A 114 10.17 22.91 10.23
C ALA A 114 9.40 21.80 10.97
N GLN A 115 8.13 22.02 11.29
CA GLN A 115 7.28 21.02 11.95
C GLN A 115 7.06 19.79 11.07
N PHE A 116 6.76 19.98 9.79
CA PHE A 116 6.54 18.91 8.82
C PHE A 116 7.80 18.06 8.62
N LEU A 117 8.96 18.71 8.42
CA LEU A 117 10.24 18.00 8.23
C LEU A 117 10.68 17.26 9.49
N ALA A 118 10.44 17.83 10.68
CA ALA A 118 10.73 17.16 11.95
C ALA A 118 9.89 15.88 12.12
N ALA A 119 8.60 15.93 11.75
CA ALA A 119 7.74 14.73 11.77
C ALA A 119 8.17 13.72 10.69
N LEU A 120 8.48 14.18 9.47
CA LEU A 120 8.93 13.31 8.38
C LEU A 120 10.24 12.60 8.71
N ALA A 121 11.16 13.25 9.42
CA ALA A 121 12.43 12.66 9.86
C ALA A 121 12.29 11.43 10.77
N LEU A 122 11.13 11.24 11.41
CA LEU A 122 10.86 10.03 12.18
C LEU A 122 10.70 8.81 11.25
N PHE A 123 10.05 9.00 10.10
CA PHE A 123 9.59 7.91 9.23
C PHE A 123 10.37 7.79 7.91
N ALA A 124 11.12 8.83 7.51
CA ALA A 124 11.93 8.84 6.30
C ALA A 124 13.45 8.88 6.60
N PRO A 125 14.29 8.28 5.74
CA PRO A 125 15.74 8.42 5.83
C PRO A 125 16.21 9.89 5.70
N PRO A 126 17.28 10.29 6.40
CA PRO A 126 17.76 11.68 6.42
C PRO A 126 18.03 12.29 5.04
N ALA A 127 18.63 11.51 4.13
CA ALA A 127 18.91 11.96 2.77
C ALA A 127 17.63 12.40 2.02
N ARG A 128 16.53 11.66 2.24
CA ARG A 128 15.24 11.95 1.62
C ARG A 128 14.53 13.13 2.27
N THR A 129 14.61 13.23 3.60
CA THR A 129 14.10 14.41 4.32
C THR A 129 14.78 15.68 3.83
N ASN A 130 16.10 15.65 3.57
CA ASN A 130 16.83 16.79 3.01
C ASN A 130 16.40 17.12 1.57
N GLN A 131 16.15 16.10 0.74
CA GLN A 131 15.64 16.31 -0.62
C GLN A 131 14.25 16.96 -0.62
N VAL A 132 13.35 16.49 0.25
CA VAL A 132 12.04 17.08 0.46
C VAL A 132 12.16 18.51 0.99
N ALA A 133 13.05 18.76 1.95
CA ALA A 133 13.29 20.09 2.50
C ALA A 133 13.67 21.10 1.42
N ARG A 134 14.63 20.73 0.55
CA ARG A 134 15.04 21.56 -0.57
C ARG A 134 13.89 21.87 -1.53
N GLN A 135 13.10 20.86 -1.90
CA GLN A 135 11.95 21.06 -2.79
C GLN A 135 10.89 21.98 -2.19
N LEU A 136 10.65 21.86 -0.88
CA LEU A 136 9.72 22.75 -0.16
C LEU A 136 10.26 24.19 -0.04
N GLU A 137 11.58 24.36 0.14
CA GLU A 137 12.22 25.67 0.14
C GLU A 137 12.15 26.37 -1.23
N GLU A 138 12.23 25.60 -2.31
CA GLU A 138 12.11 26.08 -3.70
C GLU A 138 10.63 26.31 -4.12
N GLY A 139 9.66 26.00 -3.25
CA GLY A 139 8.23 26.14 -3.53
C GLY A 139 7.61 24.98 -4.34
N ASN A 140 8.39 23.94 -4.64
CA ASN A 140 8.01 22.80 -5.46
C ASN A 140 7.29 21.71 -4.64
N ALA A 141 6.14 22.05 -4.05
CA ALA A 141 5.37 21.12 -3.21
C ALA A 141 4.98 19.81 -3.92
N LYS A 142 4.74 19.87 -5.24
CA LYS A 142 4.41 18.69 -6.05
C LYS A 142 5.59 17.72 -6.15
N GLU A 143 6.79 18.23 -6.45
CA GLU A 143 8.00 17.42 -6.51
C GLU A 143 8.38 16.88 -5.14
N ALA A 144 8.20 17.68 -4.09
CA ALA A 144 8.34 17.21 -2.71
C ALA A 144 7.44 16.00 -2.43
N LEU A 145 6.17 16.06 -2.83
CA LEU A 145 5.23 14.95 -2.68
C LEU A 145 5.64 13.71 -3.48
N ASP A 146 6.30 13.82 -4.63
CA ASP A 146 6.88 12.68 -5.37
C ASP A 146 7.95 11.93 -4.58
N HIS A 147 8.49 12.54 -3.51
CA HIS A 147 9.46 11.90 -2.62
C HIS A 147 8.89 11.42 -1.28
N ILE A 148 7.57 11.50 -1.07
CA ILE A 148 6.93 11.10 0.19
C ILE A 148 5.92 9.99 -0.08
N THR A 149 6.04 8.90 0.68
CA THR A 149 5.16 7.74 0.55
C THR A 149 3.81 7.98 1.24
N PRO A 150 2.72 7.34 0.79
CA PRO A 150 1.43 7.40 1.47
C PRO A 150 1.49 7.06 2.97
N SER A 151 2.28 6.04 3.36
CA SER A 151 2.45 5.70 4.78
C SER A 151 3.17 6.78 5.58
N GLU A 152 4.13 7.48 4.99
CA GLU A 152 4.77 8.63 5.64
C GLU A 152 3.81 9.81 5.78
N LEU A 153 3.03 10.13 4.73
CA LEU A 153 2.03 11.20 4.81
C LEU A 153 1.02 10.94 5.93
N PHE A 154 0.55 9.69 6.03
CA PHE A 154 -0.35 9.27 7.10
C PHE A 154 0.31 9.42 8.48
N SER A 155 1.54 8.94 8.64
CA SER A 155 2.27 9.01 9.91
C SER A 155 2.64 10.44 10.32
N VAL A 156 2.98 11.30 9.37
CA VAL A 156 3.22 12.73 9.60
C VAL A 156 1.93 13.44 10.03
N ALA A 157 0.83 13.18 9.34
CA ALA A 157 -0.49 13.70 9.72
C ALA A 157 -0.85 13.29 11.16
N ARG A 158 -0.66 12.01 11.52
CA ARG A 158 -0.87 11.49 12.88
C ARG A 158 -0.02 12.23 13.92
N GLU A 159 1.26 12.47 13.62
CA GLU A 159 2.20 13.07 14.58
C GLU A 159 1.93 14.56 14.83
N VAL A 160 1.47 15.29 13.80
CA VAL A 160 1.31 16.74 13.87
C VAL A 160 -0.12 17.16 14.22
N ALA A 161 -1.14 16.40 13.82
CA ALA A 161 -2.54 16.67 14.16
C ALA A 161 -2.79 17.01 15.65
N PRO A 162 -2.27 16.27 16.65
CA PRO A 162 -2.50 16.61 18.06
C PRO A 162 -1.72 17.84 18.54
N LYS A 163 -0.65 18.23 17.85
CA LYS A 163 0.23 19.36 18.24
C LYS A 163 -0.31 20.70 17.77
N ARG A 164 -1.14 20.72 16.73
CA ARG A 164 -1.75 21.93 16.20
C ARG A 164 -3.05 22.29 16.91
N LYS A 165 -2.92 23.10 17.96
CA LYS A 165 -4.07 23.74 18.63
C LYS A 165 -4.34 25.10 17.98
N GLY A 166 -5.53 25.28 17.41
CA GLY A 166 -5.94 26.54 16.77
C GLY A 166 -5.70 26.64 15.26
N ASP A 167 -5.41 25.52 14.59
CA ASP A 167 -5.36 25.48 13.13
C ASP A 167 -6.76 25.67 12.53
N THR A 168 -6.83 26.34 11.39
CA THR A 168 -8.07 26.63 10.66
C THR A 168 -8.39 25.57 9.60
N SER A 169 -7.56 24.53 9.48
CA SER A 169 -7.78 23.43 8.54
C SER A 169 -9.10 22.71 8.81
N CYS A 170 -9.99 22.71 7.81
CA CYS A 170 -11.25 21.97 7.87
C CYS A 170 -11.02 20.46 7.92
N LEU A 171 -9.94 19.97 7.29
CA LEU A 171 -9.59 18.55 7.31
C LEU A 171 -9.21 18.09 8.73
N LEU A 172 -8.45 18.90 9.46
CA LEU A 172 -8.07 18.58 10.84
C LEU A 172 -9.29 18.54 11.76
N ALA A 173 -10.20 19.51 11.61
CA ALA A 173 -11.45 19.56 12.37
C ALA A 173 -12.32 18.32 12.11
N GLU A 174 -12.44 17.90 10.86
CA GLU A 174 -13.19 16.70 10.47
C GLU A 174 -12.55 15.40 10.99
N ILE A 175 -11.21 15.30 10.94
CA ILE A 175 -10.46 14.17 11.52
C ILE A 175 -10.76 14.02 13.01
N GLN A 176 -10.75 15.13 13.76
CA GLN A 176 -11.04 15.16 15.19
C GLN A 176 -12.50 14.79 15.47
N GLN A 177 -13.43 15.38 14.73
CA GLN A 177 -14.86 15.11 14.87
C GLN A 177 -15.20 13.63 14.61
N LEU A 178 -14.60 13.00 13.59
CA LEU A 178 -14.83 11.58 13.31
C LEU A 178 -14.26 10.67 14.40
N ALA A 179 -13.09 11.00 14.93
CA ALA A 179 -12.48 10.25 16.04
C ALA A 179 -13.30 10.35 17.34
N GLU A 180 -13.96 11.49 17.59
CA GLU A 180 -14.85 11.67 18.74
C GLU A 180 -16.19 10.94 18.57
N ASN A 181 -16.74 10.94 17.35
CA ASN A 181 -18.07 10.40 17.08
C ASN A 181 -18.11 8.88 16.91
N SER A 182 -16.98 8.24 16.59
CA SER A 182 -16.92 6.80 16.27
C SER A 182 -15.82 6.09 17.05
N LYS A 183 -16.19 5.17 17.94
CA LYS A 183 -15.23 4.37 18.72
C LYS A 183 -14.29 3.53 17.85
N ASP A 184 -14.75 3.11 16.68
CA ASP A 184 -14.00 2.28 15.74
C ASP A 184 -13.06 3.10 14.84
N VAL A 185 -13.07 4.44 14.95
CA VAL A 185 -12.20 5.35 14.22
C VAL A 185 -11.07 5.79 15.14
N ASN A 186 -10.07 4.94 15.25
CA ASN A 186 -8.85 5.20 16.01
C ASN A 186 -7.65 4.55 15.32
N TYR A 187 -6.44 4.99 15.70
CA TYR A 187 -5.21 4.50 15.05
C TYR A 187 -5.04 2.98 15.15
N ALA A 188 -5.43 2.34 16.25
CA ALA A 188 -5.28 0.89 16.40
C ALA A 188 -6.23 0.12 15.46
N ALA A 189 -7.49 0.54 15.38
CA ALA A 189 -8.48 -0.05 14.48
C ALA A 189 -8.07 0.14 13.00
N ILE A 190 -7.54 1.31 12.64
CA ILE A 190 -7.04 1.59 11.30
C ILE A 190 -5.78 0.79 10.99
N SER A 191 -4.89 0.62 11.95
CA SER A 191 -3.70 -0.23 11.84
C SER A 191 -4.08 -1.66 11.49
N HIS A 192 -5.05 -2.23 12.21
CA HIS A 192 -5.55 -3.57 11.98
C HIS A 192 -6.32 -3.70 10.65
N ALA A 193 -7.00 -2.65 10.21
CA ALA A 193 -7.83 -2.68 8.99
C ALA A 193 -7.03 -2.44 7.69
N PHE A 194 -6.05 -1.55 7.71
CA PHE A 194 -5.32 -1.09 6.53
C PHE A 194 -3.80 -1.30 6.61
N GLY A 195 -3.32 -1.93 7.68
CA GLY A 195 -1.95 -2.39 7.80
C GLY A 195 -1.60 -3.51 6.83
N THR A 196 -0.36 -3.95 6.94
CA THR A 196 0.16 -5.04 6.11
C THR A 196 0.62 -6.19 7.02
N PRO A 197 0.44 -7.45 6.62
CA PRO A 197 0.97 -8.58 7.38
C PRO A 197 2.50 -8.57 7.31
N LYS A 198 3.18 -8.83 8.43
CA LYS A 198 4.65 -8.79 8.52
C LYS A 198 5.21 -10.03 9.21
N PRO A 199 5.00 -11.22 8.64
CA PRO A 199 5.36 -12.47 9.30
C PRO A 199 6.86 -12.56 9.62
N THR A 200 7.75 -11.91 8.86
CA THR A 200 9.19 -11.92 9.13
C THR A 200 9.55 -10.98 10.29
N LEU A 201 8.91 -9.81 10.39
CA LEU A 201 9.20 -8.83 11.43
C LEU A 201 8.46 -9.09 12.76
N THR A 202 7.23 -9.58 12.71
CA THR A 202 6.35 -9.70 13.90
C THR A 202 6.01 -11.15 14.26
N ASN A 203 6.43 -12.13 13.44
CA ASN A 203 6.00 -13.53 13.56
C ASN A 203 4.45 -13.69 13.52
N SER A 204 3.75 -12.72 12.92
CA SER A 204 2.29 -12.70 12.82
C SER A 204 1.84 -12.27 11.42
N TYR A 205 0.70 -12.83 10.99
CA TYR A 205 -0.03 -12.38 9.79
C TYR A 205 -1.12 -11.36 10.12
N GLU A 206 -1.28 -10.99 11.38
CA GLU A 206 -2.17 -9.90 11.76
C GLU A 206 -1.70 -8.62 11.04
N PRO A 207 -2.59 -7.94 10.28
CA PRO A 207 -2.22 -6.70 9.62
C PRO A 207 -1.90 -5.64 10.66
N ASP A 208 -0.77 -4.96 10.48
CA ASP A 208 -0.37 -3.86 11.36
C ASP A 208 0.41 -2.79 10.58
N MET A 209 0.39 -1.57 11.07
CA MET A 209 1.12 -0.41 10.57
C MET A 209 2.25 -0.08 11.54
N MET A 210 3.43 -0.63 11.28
CA MET A 210 4.60 -0.41 12.14
C MET A 210 5.22 0.98 11.92
N SER A 211 4.89 1.68 10.82
CA SER A 211 5.45 3.00 10.50
C SER A 211 6.98 2.99 10.46
N LEU A 212 7.59 1.88 10.01
CA LEU A 212 9.05 1.75 9.92
C LEU A 212 9.60 2.53 8.74
N ARG A 213 10.86 2.95 8.85
CA ARG A 213 11.62 3.41 7.69
C ARG A 213 11.79 2.24 6.72
N THR A 214 11.72 2.52 5.42
CA THR A 214 12.01 1.52 4.38
C THR A 214 13.43 0.99 4.56
N PHE A 215 13.58 -0.33 4.72
CA PHE A 215 14.90 -0.94 4.84
C PHE A 215 15.63 -0.89 3.49
N PRO A 216 16.95 -0.68 3.49
CA PRO A 216 17.74 -0.77 2.26
C PRO A 216 17.84 -2.22 1.77
N ALA A 217 18.13 -2.39 0.49
CA ALA A 217 18.56 -3.67 -0.06
C ALA A 217 19.93 -4.03 0.53
N LEU A 218 20.10 -5.31 0.88
CA LEU A 218 21.36 -5.81 1.43
C LEU A 218 22.09 -6.61 0.36
N MET A 219 23.36 -6.27 0.11
CA MET A 219 24.25 -6.98 -0.81
C MET A 219 23.72 -7.12 -2.25
N GLY A 220 22.86 -6.21 -2.69
CA GLY A 220 22.28 -6.29 -4.04
C GLY A 220 21.22 -7.38 -4.21
N TYR A 221 20.51 -7.75 -3.12
CA TYR A 221 19.33 -8.60 -3.16
C TYR A 221 18.12 -7.93 -2.50
N SER A 222 16.91 -8.19 -3.03
CA SER A 222 15.68 -7.92 -2.28
C SER A 222 15.63 -8.83 -1.07
N SER A 223 14.94 -8.39 -0.02
CA SER A 223 14.67 -9.24 1.14
C SER A 223 13.21 -9.10 1.54
N ARG A 224 12.66 -10.14 2.17
CA ARG A 224 11.32 -10.07 2.78
C ARG A 224 11.20 -8.94 3.80
N ILE A 225 12.26 -8.63 4.54
CA ILE A 225 12.29 -7.50 5.49
C ILE A 225 12.13 -6.15 4.77
N MET A 226 12.83 -5.97 3.64
CA MET A 226 12.66 -4.79 2.79
C MET A 226 11.23 -4.70 2.25
N ALA A 227 10.70 -5.81 1.73
CA ALA A 227 9.34 -5.86 1.21
C ALA A 227 8.29 -5.56 2.30
N GLU A 228 8.42 -6.17 3.48
CA GLU A 228 7.52 -5.96 4.62
C GLU A 228 7.57 -4.53 5.17
N SER A 229 8.63 -3.76 4.90
CA SER A 229 8.67 -2.34 5.28
C SER A 229 7.80 -1.44 4.40
N TRP A 230 7.29 -1.94 3.27
CA TRP A 230 6.42 -1.19 2.38
C TRP A 230 4.95 -1.26 2.82
N GLU A 231 4.44 -0.18 3.41
CA GLU A 231 3.07 -0.08 3.97
C GLU A 231 2.12 0.80 3.13
N SER A 232 2.59 1.33 2.01
CA SER A 232 1.93 2.45 1.32
C SER A 232 0.74 2.08 0.45
N ASN A 233 0.68 0.86 -0.07
CA ASN A 233 -0.30 0.47 -1.08
C ASN A 233 -1.74 0.55 -0.53
N THR A 234 -2.00 -0.12 0.59
CA THR A 234 -3.34 -0.23 1.16
C THR A 234 -3.91 1.12 1.55
N LEU A 235 -3.10 2.01 2.14
CA LEU A 235 -3.49 3.37 2.48
C LEU A 235 -3.82 4.21 1.25
N TYR A 236 -3.00 4.11 0.21
CA TYR A 236 -3.24 4.82 -1.04
C TYR A 236 -4.57 4.39 -1.68
N TRP A 237 -4.83 3.09 -1.72
CA TRP A 237 -6.08 2.56 -2.25
C TRP A 237 -7.30 2.90 -1.41
N ALA A 238 -7.18 2.91 -0.09
CA ALA A 238 -8.24 3.35 0.81
C ALA A 238 -8.61 4.82 0.55
N ALA A 239 -7.61 5.70 0.42
CA ALA A 239 -7.86 7.10 0.11
C ALA A 239 -8.41 7.32 -1.32
N LEU A 240 -7.99 6.51 -2.29
CA LEU A 240 -8.57 6.53 -3.63
C LEU A 240 -10.04 6.06 -3.60
N ALA A 241 -10.35 5.05 -2.80
CA ALA A 241 -11.72 4.57 -2.63
C ALA A 241 -12.62 5.62 -1.97
N ASP A 242 -12.11 6.35 -0.96
CA ASP A 242 -12.78 7.51 -0.37
C ASP A 242 -13.07 8.60 -1.42
N GLU A 243 -12.06 8.96 -2.21
CA GLU A 243 -12.19 9.97 -3.28
C GLU A 243 -13.27 9.59 -4.32
N LEU A 244 -13.43 8.30 -4.59
CA LEU A 244 -14.39 7.77 -5.55
C LEU A 244 -15.76 7.42 -4.93
N GLY A 245 -15.93 7.58 -3.62
CA GLY A 245 -17.16 7.24 -2.91
C GLY A 245 -17.51 5.76 -2.95
N LEU A 246 -16.51 4.88 -2.98
CA LEU A 246 -16.73 3.43 -2.99
C LEU A 246 -17.21 2.93 -1.63
N THR A 247 -18.06 1.90 -1.65
CA THR A 247 -18.49 1.24 -0.41
C THR A 247 -17.39 0.31 0.12
N PRO A 248 -17.28 0.12 1.46
CA PRO A 248 -16.26 -0.76 2.03
C PRO A 248 -16.29 -2.19 1.47
N ALA A 249 -17.47 -2.70 1.12
CA ALA A 249 -17.62 -4.02 0.51
C ALA A 249 -16.87 -4.14 -0.83
N GLN A 250 -16.83 -3.06 -1.64
CA GLN A 250 -16.15 -3.03 -2.93
C GLN A 250 -14.62 -3.10 -2.80
N LEU A 251 -14.05 -2.74 -1.64
CA LEU A 251 -12.60 -2.78 -1.42
C LEU A 251 -12.01 -4.18 -1.59
N ASN A 252 -12.76 -5.22 -1.21
CA ASN A 252 -12.35 -6.63 -1.32
C ASN A 252 -12.13 -7.10 -2.76
N VAL A 253 -12.68 -6.38 -3.73
CA VAL A 253 -12.51 -6.66 -5.16
C VAL A 253 -11.55 -5.64 -5.77
N ARG A 254 -11.76 -4.35 -5.50
CA ARG A 254 -11.02 -3.26 -6.12
C ARG A 254 -9.55 -3.20 -5.71
N ILE A 255 -9.24 -3.40 -4.42
CA ILE A 255 -7.85 -3.29 -3.96
C ILE A 255 -6.97 -4.40 -4.55
N PRO A 256 -7.40 -5.68 -4.58
CA PRO A 256 -6.68 -6.72 -5.34
C PRO A 256 -6.52 -6.38 -6.83
N GLU A 257 -7.57 -5.92 -7.51
CA GLU A 257 -7.51 -5.54 -8.93
C GLU A 257 -6.50 -4.40 -9.18
N TRP A 258 -6.50 -3.36 -8.35
CA TRP A 258 -5.57 -2.24 -8.49
C TRP A 258 -4.14 -2.63 -8.13
N THR A 259 -3.97 -3.52 -7.15
CA THR A 259 -2.66 -4.05 -6.78
C THR A 259 -2.08 -4.93 -7.89
N GLN A 260 -2.92 -5.73 -8.55
CA GLN A 260 -2.49 -6.49 -9.72
C GLN A 260 -2.01 -5.55 -10.84
N LYS A 261 -2.80 -4.52 -11.18
CA LYS A 261 -2.42 -3.51 -12.19
C LYS A 261 -1.14 -2.78 -11.81
N LEU A 262 -0.96 -2.45 -10.53
CA LEU A 262 0.29 -1.88 -10.03
C LEU A 262 1.44 -2.81 -10.34
N VAL A 263 1.36 -4.07 -9.92
CA VAL A 263 2.44 -5.06 -10.13
C VAL A 263 2.79 -5.23 -11.61
N GLU A 264 1.79 -5.25 -12.48
CA GLU A 264 1.97 -5.33 -13.94
C GLU A 264 2.64 -4.09 -14.52
N GLN A 265 2.45 -2.91 -13.91
CA GLN A 265 3.01 -1.63 -14.36
C GLN A 265 4.33 -1.24 -13.70
N ILE A 266 4.78 -1.95 -12.64
CA ILE A 266 6.04 -1.64 -11.97
C ILE A 266 7.19 -1.68 -12.98
N PHE A 267 7.87 -0.55 -13.09
CA PHE A 267 9.16 -0.43 -13.75
C PHE A 267 10.14 0.13 -12.72
N ALA A 268 11.17 -0.63 -12.38
CA ALA A 268 12.19 -0.21 -11.42
C ALA A 268 13.56 -0.64 -11.92
N SER A 269 14.50 0.29 -11.81
CA SER A 269 15.84 0.16 -12.42
C SER A 269 16.79 -0.63 -11.54
N HIS A 270 16.57 -0.60 -10.22
CA HIS A 270 17.38 -1.26 -9.21
C HIS A 270 16.54 -1.64 -7.98
N LEU A 271 17.17 -2.32 -7.02
CA LEU A 271 16.48 -2.95 -5.89
C LEU A 271 15.82 -1.99 -4.89
N GLU A 272 16.21 -0.73 -4.94
CA GLU A 272 15.79 0.32 -4.01
C GLU A 272 15.02 1.43 -4.73
N ASP A 273 14.58 1.19 -5.96
CA ASP A 273 13.88 2.18 -6.80
C ASP A 273 12.40 2.34 -6.37
N TRP A 274 12.22 2.66 -5.08
CA TRP A 274 10.93 2.99 -4.50
C TRP A 274 10.25 4.23 -5.13
N PRO A 275 10.97 5.25 -5.67
CA PRO A 275 10.29 6.33 -6.39
C PRO A 275 9.55 5.81 -7.62
N ALA A 276 10.11 4.82 -8.32
CA ALA A 276 9.44 4.23 -9.47
C ALA A 276 8.23 3.36 -9.07
N LEU A 277 8.29 2.67 -7.92
CA LEU A 277 7.12 2.02 -7.32
C LEU A 277 6.00 3.03 -7.02
N LEU A 278 6.36 4.14 -6.36
CA LEU A 278 5.42 5.19 -6.01
C LEU A 278 4.82 5.86 -7.25
N LYS A 279 5.62 6.07 -8.30
CA LYS A 279 5.17 6.57 -9.59
C LYS A 279 4.18 5.60 -10.24
N SER A 280 4.47 4.31 -10.24
CA SER A 280 3.58 3.26 -10.77
C SER A 280 2.25 3.22 -9.99
N LEU A 281 2.31 3.33 -8.66
CA LEU A 281 1.13 3.43 -7.78
C LEU A 281 0.24 4.62 -8.16
N ARG A 282 0.84 5.79 -8.36
CA ARG A 282 0.13 7.01 -8.77
C ARG A 282 -0.45 6.90 -10.16
N GLN A 283 0.29 6.33 -11.10
CA GLN A 283 -0.16 6.14 -12.47
C GLN A 283 -1.41 5.26 -12.53
N VAL A 284 -1.41 4.12 -11.83
CA VAL A 284 -2.60 3.26 -11.72
C VAL A 284 -3.76 4.02 -11.07
N GLY A 285 -3.50 4.77 -9.99
CA GLY A 285 -4.51 5.60 -9.35
C GLY A 285 -5.12 6.64 -10.28
N ASP A 286 -4.30 7.32 -11.09
CA ASP A 286 -4.74 8.33 -12.04
C ASP A 286 -5.56 7.71 -13.18
N ASP A 287 -5.19 6.52 -13.65
CA ASP A 287 -5.98 5.80 -14.66
C ASP A 287 -7.33 5.35 -14.10
N VAL A 288 -7.39 4.93 -12.83
CA VAL A 288 -8.67 4.66 -12.15
C VAL A 288 -9.52 5.93 -12.04
N ARG A 289 -8.94 7.08 -11.66
CA ARG A 289 -9.66 8.37 -11.62
C ARG A 289 -10.21 8.76 -12.99
N LYS A 290 -9.41 8.63 -14.06
CA LYS A 290 -9.83 8.93 -15.43
C LYS A 290 -11.01 8.06 -15.85
N ASN A 291 -10.93 6.75 -15.60
CA ASN A 291 -12.00 5.81 -15.94
C ASN A 291 -13.29 6.12 -15.17
N ALA A 292 -13.20 6.43 -13.87
CA ALA A 292 -14.37 6.82 -13.08
C ALA A 292 -15.04 8.11 -13.61
N ARG A 293 -14.24 9.11 -14.01
CA ARG A 293 -14.74 10.35 -14.63
C ARG A 293 -15.40 10.11 -15.98
N ALA A 294 -14.83 9.22 -16.81
CA ALA A 294 -15.42 8.84 -18.09
C ALA A 294 -16.77 8.14 -17.90
N SER A 295 -16.86 7.14 -17.03
CA SER A 295 -18.12 6.44 -16.73
C SER A 295 -19.19 7.37 -16.17
N ALA A 296 -18.82 8.35 -15.34
CA ALA A 296 -19.75 9.36 -14.84
C ALA A 296 -20.27 10.29 -15.96
N ALA A 297 -19.42 10.66 -16.90
CA ALA A 297 -19.81 11.45 -18.07
C ALA A 297 -20.76 10.69 -18.99
N ASP A 298 -20.49 9.42 -19.26
CA ASP A 298 -21.35 8.54 -20.08
C ASP A 298 -22.73 8.34 -19.43
N THR A 299 -22.76 8.14 -18.11
CA THR A 299 -24.03 8.02 -17.35
C THR A 299 -24.85 9.31 -17.44
N LYS A 300 -24.19 10.47 -17.35
CA LYS A 300 -24.85 11.77 -17.48
C LYS A 300 -25.39 12.00 -18.90
N ALA A 301 -24.66 11.58 -19.93
CA ALA A 301 -25.10 11.65 -21.33
C ALA A 301 -26.33 10.74 -21.57
N ALA A 302 -26.31 9.50 -21.08
CA ALA A 302 -27.43 8.56 -21.20
C ALA A 302 -28.71 9.06 -20.49
N LEU A 303 -28.56 9.74 -19.34
CA LEU A 303 -29.68 10.38 -18.63
C LEU A 303 -30.24 11.60 -19.38
N GLN A 304 -29.43 12.30 -20.18
CA GLN A 304 -29.87 13.41 -21.02
C GLN A 304 -30.51 12.96 -22.34
N GLU A 305 -30.10 11.81 -22.88
CA GLU A 305 -30.70 11.17 -24.06
C GLU A 305 -31.99 10.39 -23.75
N SER A 306 -32.44 10.38 -22.48
CA SER A 306 -33.74 9.84 -22.08
C SER A 306 -34.79 10.94 -21.84
N PRO A 307 -35.22 11.75 -22.83
CA PRO A 307 -36.35 12.65 -22.65
C PRO A 307 -37.66 11.85 -22.72
N ASN A 308 -38.39 11.87 -21.60
CA ASN A 308 -39.83 11.59 -21.44
C ASN A 308 -40.45 10.51 -22.34
N ARG A 309 -40.67 9.33 -21.74
CA ARG A 309 -41.78 8.44 -22.13
C ARG A 309 -42.82 8.42 -21.04
#